data_AF-A0ABD0RGF9-F1
#
_entry.id   AF-A0ABD0RGF9-F1
#
_cell.length_a   1.000
_cell.length_b   1.000
_cell.length_c   1.000
_cell.angle_alpha   90.00
_cell.angle_beta   90.00
_cell.angle_gamma   90.00
#
_symmetry.space_group_name_H-M   'P 1'
#
loop_
_entity.id
_entity.type
_entity.pdbx_description
1 polymer ?
#
loop_
_entity_poly.entity_id
_entity_poly.type
_entity_poly.pdbx_seq_one_letter_code
_entity_poly.pdbx_strand_id
1 'polypeptide(L)' 'SIFAMSQCTSDSDGFLTVGCMTRGFSPADSLTFKWLDHANKDLSDFVQYPAFGRDGDYTKISHMR' A
#
# COMPACT_ATOMS: atom_id res chain seq x y z
N SER A 1 -0.73 -0.86 -12.29
CA SER A 1 -0.22 0.51 -12.01
C SER A 1 -0.13 0.76 -10.52
N ILE A 2 0.81 1.60 -10.06
CA ILE A 2 0.99 1.96 -8.64
C ILE A 2 0.57 3.41 -8.40
N PHE A 3 -0.09 3.66 -7.28
CA PHE A 3 -0.61 4.98 -6.90
C PHE A 3 -0.27 5.25 -5.44
N ALA A 4 0.41 6.38 -5.20
CA ALA A 4 0.65 6.85 -3.85
C ALA A 4 -0.62 7.51 -3.28
N MET A 5 -0.85 7.31 -1.99
CA MET A 5 -1.96 7.89 -1.24
C MET A 5 -1.42 8.56 0.01
N SER A 6 -2.08 9.62 0.46
CA SER A 6 -1.84 10.25 1.75
C SER A 6 -3.16 10.47 2.46
N GLN A 7 -3.14 10.47 3.79
CA GLN A 7 -4.32 10.87 4.55
C GLN A 7 -4.71 12.32 4.25
N CYS A 8 -6.01 12.60 4.23
CA CYS A 8 -6.54 13.94 3.94
C CYS A 8 -6.29 14.94 5.09
N THR A 9 -6.21 14.44 6.31
CA THR A 9 -6.04 15.23 7.53
C THR A 9 -4.92 14.65 8.36
N SER A 10 -4.03 15.48 8.89
CA SER A 10 -2.98 15.09 9.84
C SER A 10 -3.59 14.52 11.12
N ASP A 11 -2.93 13.51 11.69
CA ASP A 11 -3.33 12.96 12.99
C ASP A 11 -2.97 13.94 14.12
N SER A 12 -3.59 13.81 15.30
CA SER A 12 -3.29 14.66 16.47
C SER A 12 -1.83 14.59 16.88
N ASP A 13 -1.18 13.49 16.55
CA ASP A 13 0.14 13.10 16.97
C ASP A 13 1.23 13.66 16.02
N GLY A 14 0.81 14.39 14.98
CA GLY A 14 1.71 14.98 13.96
C GLY A 14 2.23 13.99 12.92
N PHE A 15 1.86 12.71 13.01
CA PHE A 15 2.22 11.69 12.03
C PHE A 15 1.28 11.69 10.82
N LEU A 16 1.81 11.25 9.67
CA LEU A 16 1.10 11.14 8.39
C LEU A 16 1.10 9.69 7.92
N THR A 17 -0.09 9.10 7.83
CA THR A 17 -0.31 7.83 7.15
C THR A 17 -0.15 8.02 5.65
N VAL A 18 0.71 7.20 5.07
CA VAL A 18 0.91 7.08 3.62
C VAL A 18 0.48 5.70 3.16
N GLY A 19 -0.15 5.66 2.00
CA GLY A 19 -0.70 4.45 1.41
C GLY A 19 -0.13 4.18 0.02
N CYS A 20 -0.16 2.92 -0.36
CA CYS A 20 0.21 2.46 -1.68
C CYS A 20 -0.93 1.59 -2.22
N MET A 21 -1.46 1.96 -3.38
CA MET A 21 -2.52 1.23 -4.07
C MET A 21 -1.98 0.72 -5.40
N THR A 22 -2.27 -0.55 -5.71
CA THR A 22 -2.04 -1.12 -7.04
C THR A 22 -3.33 -1.69 -7.60
N ARG A 23 -3.54 -1.55 -8.90
CA ARG A 23 -4.69 -2.09 -9.64
C ARG A 23 -4.30 -2.59 -11.02
N GLY A 24 -5.10 -3.51 -11.55
CA GLY A 24 -5.01 -4.02 -12.91
C GLY A 24 -4.04 -5.19 -13.02
N PHE A 25 -4.05 -6.06 -12.01
CA PHE A 25 -3.18 -7.24 -11.96
C PHE A 25 -4.01 -8.50 -11.76
N SER A 26 -3.41 -9.65 -12.10
CA SER A 26 -3.94 -10.99 -11.86
C SER A 26 -2.77 -11.99 -11.90
N PRO A 27 -2.79 -13.07 -11.11
CA PRO A 27 -3.81 -13.46 -10.11
C PRO A 27 -3.78 -12.61 -8.83
N ALA A 28 -4.77 -12.78 -7.95
CA ALA A 28 -4.96 -11.98 -6.74
C ALA A 28 -3.74 -11.98 -5.79
N ASP A 29 -2.96 -13.06 -5.80
CA ASP A 29 -1.78 -13.34 -4.97
C ASP A 29 -0.45 -13.06 -5.69
N SER A 30 -0.48 -12.54 -6.92
CA SER A 30 0.73 -12.30 -7.72
C SER A 30 1.64 -11.16 -7.23
N LEU A 31 1.13 -10.28 -6.36
CA LEU A 31 1.85 -9.09 -5.90
C LEU A 31 1.93 -9.02 -4.38
N THR A 32 3.08 -8.58 -3.88
CA THR A 32 3.36 -8.29 -2.47
C THR A 32 3.93 -6.89 -2.35
N PHE A 33 3.45 -6.12 -1.36
CA PHE A 33 4.02 -4.80 -1.07
C PHE A 33 5.32 -4.91 -0.28
N LYS A 34 6.24 -4.01 -0.59
CA LYS A 34 7.47 -3.79 0.14
C LYS A 34 7.61 -2.31 0.41
N TRP A 35 7.80 -1.95 1.68
CA TRP A 35 8.08 -0.58 2.09
C TRP A 35 9.56 -0.43 2.40
N LEU A 36 10.14 0.67 1.94
CA LEU A 36 11.56 0.98 2.11
C LEU A 36 11.67 2.38 2.73
N ASP A 37 12.62 2.55 3.64
CA ASP A 37 13.02 3.88 4.09
C ASP A 37 13.93 4.59 3.07
N HIS A 38 14.33 5.82 3.38
CA HIS A 38 15.21 6.61 2.51
C HIS A 38 16.61 5.98 2.33
N ALA A 39 17.02 5.06 3.19
CA ALA A 39 18.26 4.31 3.08
C ALA A 39 18.07 2.95 2.36
N ASN A 40 16.92 2.72 1.72
CA ASN A 40 16.52 1.45 1.10
C ASN A 40 16.46 0.27 2.08
N LYS A 41 16.22 0.53 3.37
CA LYS A 41 16.03 -0.52 4.35
C LYS A 41 14.56 -0.93 4.40
N ASP A 42 14.35 -2.23 4.49
CA ASP A 42 13.01 -2.82 4.60
C ASP A 42 12.30 -2.36 5.87
N LEU A 43 11.10 -1.82 5.68
CA LEU A 43 10.16 -1.49 6.73
C LEU A 43 9.18 -2.66 6.87
N SER A 44 9.00 -3.16 8.09
CA SER A 44 8.09 -4.26 8.40
C SER A 44 6.79 -3.82 9.05
N ASP A 45 6.75 -2.59 9.58
CA ASP A 45 5.58 -2.04 10.26
C ASP A 45 4.64 -1.37 9.26
N PHE A 46 3.95 -2.20 8.49
CA PHE A 46 2.94 -1.75 7.54
C PHE A 46 1.77 -2.72 7.52
N VAL A 47 0.58 -2.20 7.22
CA VAL A 47 -0.62 -3.00 7.08
C VAL A 47 -0.79 -3.32 5.59
N GLN A 48 -1.10 -4.58 5.28
CA GLN A 48 -1.44 -5.01 3.93
C GLN A 48 -2.82 -5.66 3.92
N TYR A 49 -3.69 -5.19 3.04
CA TYR A 49 -5.02 -5.75 2.86
C TYR A 49 -5.01 -6.84 1.78
N PRO A 50 -5.92 -7.83 1.88
CA PRO A 50 -6.15 -8.78 0.80
C PRO A 50 -6.49 -8.07 -0.52
N ALA A 51 -6.12 -8.69 -1.64
CA ALA A 51 -6.54 -8.21 -2.94
C ALA A 51 -8.07 -8.38 -3.10
N PHE A 52 -8.71 -7.41 -3.76
CA PHE A 52 -10.14 -7.43 -4.04
C PHE A 52 -10.39 -6.98 -5.47
N GLY A 53 -11.52 -7.40 -6.05
CA GLY A 53 -11.84 -7.13 -7.45
C GLY A 53 -12.17 -8.42 -8.21
N ARG A 54 -11.96 -8.39 -9.52
CA ARG A 54 -12.24 -9.50 -10.43
C ARG A 54 -10.98 -9.88 -11.18
N ASP A 55 -11.01 -11.06 -11.80
CA ASP A 55 -9.89 -11.54 -12.58
C ASP A 55 -9.48 -10.56 -13.69
N GLY A 56 -8.18 -10.32 -13.82
CA GLY A 56 -7.60 -9.30 -14.68
C GLY A 56 -7.65 -7.85 -14.16
N ASP A 57 -8.35 -7.58 -13.06
CA ASP A 57 -8.52 -6.22 -12.51
C ASP A 57 -8.55 -6.21 -10.97
N TYR A 58 -7.66 -7.00 -10.35
CA TYR A 58 -7.52 -6.95 -8.89
C TYR A 58 -6.90 -5.62 -8.46
N THR A 59 -7.29 -5.22 -7.26
CA THR A 59 -6.77 -4.08 -6.52
C THR A 59 -6.20 -4.56 -5.20
N LYS A 60 -5.05 -4.02 -4.79
CA LYS A 60 -4.44 -4.28 -3.47
C LYS A 60 -4.00 -2.96 -2.87
N ILE A 61 -4.08 -2.87 -1.55
CA ILE A 61 -3.72 -1.68 -0.79
C ILE A 61 -2.81 -2.09 0.37
N SER A 62 -1.83 -1.25 0.66
CA SER A 62 -1.03 -1.27 1.88
C SER A 62 -0.83 0.14 2.40
N HIS A 63 -0.65 0.32 3.71
CA HIS A 63 -0.31 1.61 4.30
C HIS A 63 0.72 1.46 5.42
N MET A 64 1.39 2.57 5.74
CA MET A 64 2.21 2.76 6.93
C MET A 64 1.85 4.10 7.59
N ARG A 65 2.03 4.18 8.91
CA ARG A 65 1.83 5.39 9.72
C ARG A 65 3.15 6.12 9.97
#